data_AF-W7K5K1-F1
#
_entry.id   AF-W7K5K1-F1
#
_cell.length_a   1.000
_cell.length_b   1.000
_cell.length_c   1.000
_cell.angle_alpha   90.00
_cell.angle_beta   90.00
_cell.angle_gamma   90.00
#
_symmetry.space_group_name_H-M   'P 1'
#
loop_
_entity.id
_entity.type
_entity.pdbx_description
1 polymer ?
#
loop_
_entity_poly.entity_id
_entity_poly.type
_entity_poly.pdbx_seq_one_letter_code
_entity_poly.pdbx_strand_id
1 'polypeptide(L)'
;MQSDNKIEDDKKKESGHEENKNVDKEYISDNQTNFNNDQEGVDHNNLLCKQQSDNSKEHLDFNKYDNLSKDIQEYYVGVPYSWEYVEDSKSWFIVETSKNYKFFYNKKSNEKTWICPEEVQKLLDKQNKEESNDIKSEEENDYNCDNKKEDMDDILKAYKELLIEKEINEFSKYENVLATILYDSRYLNVPKEMRKEYFNKLIKEINENKKDELKILIENFQSLLKKKEEHFYYPFNEHDAIKVLQNHKAYDGNKTNNWVNTRNKLLKNFLEKKNKETEKKVEDKYEDALINYLENENPKEWIKIKNHLMKKEKYDILSYKRKNQIFEQVSENLLREIKQKKRKYKSGREQKDYEGYENDKGEYHYDNRRKYSKKEFEDYQKEKTSEKNLFITILHEKLKCPKVDEELLKTGYNSIDNKNTFEDICLLPRDILNDERYKNITLNDNEKFVLYKEFINNYIDSKKISFHKLLSELSINCINNTLDEIILMIDKNNKMFKDINKCHLEENYNKWREYKIKEAKNIFRNFLMKFNYIKYDSDEYNNYKQLIDRLSQDVSYQRLNCVPKEREQIILSRIEELKEEHEKNKNLAERLNF
;
A
#
# COMPACT_ATOMS: atom_id res chain seq x y z
N MET A 1 18.41 15.01 -62.88
CA MET A 1 17.52 15.44 -63.98
C MET A 1 16.11 15.57 -63.40
N GLN A 2 15.27 16.43 -63.96
CA GLN A 2 13.92 16.74 -63.43
C GLN A 2 12.82 15.95 -64.14
N SER A 3 11.77 15.60 -63.40
CA SER A 3 10.39 15.29 -63.82
C SER A 3 9.64 14.86 -62.56
N ASP A 4 8.75 15.62 -61.91
CA ASP A 4 7.63 16.47 -62.34
C ASP A 4 6.50 15.71 -63.07
N ASN A 5 5.36 15.56 -62.36
CA ASN A 5 3.95 15.45 -62.78
C ASN A 5 3.13 15.32 -61.47
N LYS A 6 2.10 16.09 -61.10
CA LYS A 6 0.98 16.79 -61.79
C LYS A 6 0.01 15.85 -62.53
N ILE A 7 -1.32 16.04 -62.52
CA ILE A 7 -2.29 16.80 -61.67
C ILE A 7 -3.69 16.16 -61.93
N GLU A 8 -4.74 16.53 -61.16
CA GLU A 8 -6.20 16.20 -61.26
C GLU A 8 -6.67 15.44 -60.00
N ASP A 9 -7.46 15.98 -59.07
CA ASP A 9 -8.56 16.98 -59.08
C ASP A 9 -9.85 16.43 -59.73
N ASP A 10 -10.81 16.01 -58.90
CA ASP A 10 -12.24 16.24 -59.19
C ASP A 10 -13.06 16.37 -57.88
N LYS A 11 -14.23 17.00 -57.97
CA LYS A 11 -15.07 17.43 -56.84
C LYS A 11 -16.51 16.95 -57.00
N LYS A 12 -17.17 16.65 -55.88
CA LYS A 12 -18.60 16.96 -55.74
C LYS A 12 -19.01 17.20 -54.29
N LYS A 13 -20.04 18.05 -54.13
CA LYS A 13 -20.71 18.41 -52.87
C LYS A 13 -22.20 18.13 -53.03
N GLU A 14 -22.87 17.74 -51.95
CA GLU A 14 -24.27 18.04 -51.58
C GLU A 14 -24.48 17.37 -50.19
N SER A 15 -25.05 17.92 -49.10
CA SER A 15 -25.70 19.19 -48.66
C SER A 15 -27.20 19.08 -48.33
N GLY A 16 -27.52 19.26 -47.04
CA GLY A 16 -28.85 19.23 -46.37
C GLY A 16 -28.67 18.65 -44.95
N HIS A 17 -29.07 19.23 -43.80
CA HIS A 17 -30.20 20.10 -43.39
C HIS A 17 -31.58 19.41 -43.47
N GLU A 18 -32.53 19.59 -42.53
CA GLU A 18 -32.55 20.40 -41.27
C GLU A 18 -32.22 19.51 -40.03
N GLU A 19 -32.63 19.64 -38.75
CA GLU A 19 -33.49 20.53 -37.94
C GLU A 19 -32.99 20.53 -36.45
N ASN A 20 -33.61 21.30 -35.55
CA ASN A 20 -33.19 21.59 -34.17
C ASN A 20 -34.02 20.86 -33.09
N LYS A 21 -33.57 20.96 -31.82
CA LYS A 21 -34.44 21.30 -30.68
C LYS A 21 -33.66 21.75 -29.43
N ASN A 22 -34.13 22.84 -28.82
CA ASN A 22 -33.60 23.43 -27.58
C ASN A 22 -34.37 22.96 -26.35
N VAL A 23 -33.66 22.67 -25.25
CA VAL A 23 -33.99 23.00 -23.84
C VAL A 23 -32.61 23.13 -23.15
N ASP A 24 -32.06 24.26 -22.72
CA ASP A 24 -32.53 25.42 -21.91
C ASP A 24 -32.39 25.20 -20.38
N LYS A 25 -31.67 26.13 -19.72
CA LYS A 25 -31.53 26.35 -18.25
C LYS A 25 -30.72 25.34 -17.40
N GLU A 26 -30.13 25.73 -16.24
CA GLU A 26 -30.15 27.03 -15.54
C GLU A 26 -28.80 27.35 -14.83
N TYR A 27 -28.56 28.65 -14.57
CA TYR A 27 -27.44 29.16 -13.75
C TYR A 27 -27.88 29.29 -12.29
N ILE A 28 -27.05 28.89 -11.32
CA ILE A 28 -27.09 29.42 -9.94
C ILE A 28 -25.67 29.74 -9.48
N SER A 29 -25.49 30.95 -8.94
CA SER A 29 -24.26 31.45 -8.32
C SER A 29 -24.38 31.47 -6.80
N ASP A 30 -23.22 31.50 -6.14
CA ASP A 30 -22.93 32.07 -4.82
C ASP A 30 -23.91 31.85 -3.65
N ASN A 31 -23.35 31.33 -2.55
CA ASN A 31 -23.55 31.99 -1.26
C ASN A 31 -22.32 31.83 -0.36
N GLN A 32 -21.89 32.95 0.23
CA GLN A 32 -20.89 32.98 1.29
C GLN A 32 -21.62 33.12 2.64
N THR A 33 -21.25 32.32 3.64
CA THR A 33 -21.56 32.62 5.04
C THR A 33 -20.37 32.29 5.93
N ASN A 34 -19.64 33.34 6.35
CA ASN A 34 -18.81 33.27 7.53
C ASN A 34 -19.70 33.30 8.78
N PHE A 35 -19.36 32.53 9.81
CA PHE A 35 -19.36 33.02 11.19
C PHE A 35 -18.33 32.24 12.01
N ASN A 36 -17.79 32.88 13.04
CA ASN A 36 -16.69 32.35 13.86
C ASN A 36 -17.18 31.48 15.02
N ASN A 37 -16.25 30.70 15.59
CA ASN A 37 -16.05 30.36 17.01
C ASN A 37 -17.29 30.23 17.93
N ASP A 38 -17.42 29.18 18.73
CA ASP A 38 -16.62 29.13 19.96
C ASP A 38 -16.21 27.71 20.42
N GLN A 39 -15.43 27.66 21.50
CA GLN A 39 -14.78 26.47 22.03
C GLN A 39 -15.59 25.81 23.13
N GLU A 40 -15.67 24.48 23.12
CA GLU A 40 -15.52 23.70 24.35
C GLU A 40 -14.92 22.33 24.00
N GLY A 41 -14.05 21.80 24.86
CA GLY A 41 -13.22 20.64 24.56
C GLY A 41 -13.37 19.52 25.59
N VAL A 42 -13.40 18.29 25.11
CA VAL A 42 -13.31 17.08 25.95
C VAL A 42 -12.30 16.14 25.29
N ASP A 43 -11.20 15.87 25.99
CA ASP A 43 -10.26 14.80 25.62
C ASP A 43 -10.95 13.44 25.68
N HIS A 44 -10.62 12.52 24.77
CA HIS A 44 -10.42 11.13 25.21
C HIS A 44 -9.38 10.39 24.35
N ASN A 45 -8.50 9.68 25.05
CA ASN A 45 -7.34 9.00 24.46
C ASN A 45 -7.67 7.61 23.87
N ASN A 46 -6.76 7.16 23.00
CA ASN A 46 -6.59 5.79 22.51
C ASN A 46 -7.23 4.68 23.35
N LEU A 47 -8.16 3.93 22.73
CA LEU A 47 -8.57 2.62 23.25
C LEU A 47 -7.66 1.53 22.68
N LEU A 48 -7.11 0.66 23.53
CA LEU A 48 -6.42 -0.55 23.08
C LEU A 48 -6.64 -1.74 24.03
N CYS A 49 -6.89 -2.90 23.41
CA CYS A 49 -6.76 -4.24 23.96
C CYS A 49 -7.83 -4.78 24.95
N LYS A 50 -8.49 -5.84 24.47
CA LYS A 50 -8.92 -7.05 25.18
C LYS A 50 -10.03 -6.93 26.24
N GLN A 51 -11.13 -7.59 25.91
CA GLN A 51 -11.57 -8.76 26.69
C GLN A 51 -12.02 -9.87 25.72
N GLN A 52 -12.08 -11.11 26.22
CA GLN A 52 -12.60 -12.27 25.49
C GLN A 52 -13.94 -12.67 26.10
N SER A 53 -14.85 -13.14 25.25
CA SER A 53 -15.93 -14.09 25.57
C SER A 53 -16.51 -14.07 26.99
N ASP A 54 -17.70 -13.49 27.13
CA ASP A 54 -18.69 -14.00 28.08
C ASP A 54 -20.11 -13.83 27.51
N ASN A 55 -21.05 -14.67 27.95
CA ASN A 55 -22.40 -14.71 27.40
C ASN A 55 -23.32 -13.68 28.08
N SER A 56 -23.51 -12.51 27.45
CA SER A 56 -24.63 -11.61 27.76
C SER A 56 -25.28 -11.08 26.47
N LYS A 57 -26.62 -11.02 26.47
CA LYS A 57 -27.39 -10.41 25.38
C LYS A 57 -27.42 -8.89 25.57
N GLU A 58 -26.36 -8.20 25.17
CA GLU A 58 -26.49 -6.75 24.93
C GLU A 58 -27.44 -6.53 23.75
N HIS A 59 -28.56 -5.86 24.01
CA HIS A 59 -29.52 -5.48 22.99
C HIS A 59 -28.90 -4.37 22.14
N LEU A 60 -28.25 -4.74 21.03
CA LEU A 60 -27.79 -3.80 20.02
C LEU A 60 -28.98 -2.96 19.54
N ASP A 61 -28.89 -1.64 19.68
CA ASP A 61 -29.90 -0.71 19.16
C ASP A 61 -29.72 -0.56 17.64
N PHE A 62 -30.30 -1.52 16.93
CA PHE A 62 -30.13 -1.71 15.49
C PHE A 62 -30.58 -0.51 14.64
N ASN A 63 -31.52 0.31 15.15
CA ASN A 63 -32.02 1.51 14.47
C ASN A 63 -30.93 2.57 14.21
N LYS A 64 -29.79 2.49 14.92
CA LYS A 64 -28.68 3.44 14.83
C LYS A 64 -28.02 3.51 13.45
N TYR A 65 -28.15 2.47 12.62
CA TYR A 65 -27.38 2.33 11.37
C TYR A 65 -28.16 2.65 10.10
N ASP A 66 -29.49 2.77 10.15
CA ASP A 66 -30.30 2.91 8.93
C ASP A 66 -30.22 4.29 8.29
N ASN A 67 -30.02 5.33 9.09
CA ASN A 67 -29.92 6.74 8.65
C ASN A 67 -28.48 7.24 8.43
N LEU A 68 -27.48 6.35 8.44
CA LEU A 68 -26.07 6.73 8.22
C LEU A 68 -25.73 6.78 6.71
N SER A 69 -24.74 7.60 6.35
CA SER A 69 -24.21 7.59 4.99
C SER A 69 -23.50 6.27 4.68
N LYS A 70 -23.44 5.91 3.40
CA LYS A 70 -22.85 4.64 2.93
C LYS A 70 -21.46 4.39 3.50
N ASP A 71 -20.57 5.38 3.41
CA ASP A 71 -19.17 5.24 3.82
C ASP A 71 -19.02 5.03 5.34
N ILE A 72 -19.91 5.65 6.13
CA ILE A 72 -19.99 5.46 7.59
C ILE A 72 -20.58 4.08 7.91
N GLN A 73 -21.59 3.63 7.17
CA GLN A 73 -22.18 2.30 7.33
C GLN A 73 -21.13 1.21 7.01
N GLU A 74 -20.41 1.33 5.89
CA GLU A 74 -19.30 0.43 5.53
C GLU A 74 -18.15 0.49 6.55
N TYR A 75 -17.83 1.66 7.12
CA TYR A 75 -16.86 1.79 8.20
C TYR A 75 -17.27 1.03 9.47
N TYR A 76 -18.55 1.05 9.86
CA TYR A 76 -19.02 0.36 11.07
C TYR A 76 -19.31 -1.12 10.84
N VAL A 77 -20.26 -1.47 9.97
CA VAL A 77 -20.73 -2.86 9.77
C VAL A 77 -20.01 -3.60 8.65
N GLY A 78 -19.23 -2.93 7.80
CA GLY A 78 -18.53 -3.56 6.66
C GLY A 78 -19.37 -3.58 5.38
N VAL A 79 -18.78 -4.11 4.29
CA VAL A 79 -19.42 -4.21 2.97
C VAL A 79 -20.22 -5.52 2.85
N PRO A 80 -21.40 -5.52 2.18
CA PRO A 80 -22.09 -6.76 1.81
C PRO A 80 -21.20 -7.69 0.99
N TYR A 81 -21.04 -8.94 1.42
CA TYR A 81 -20.20 -9.94 0.74
C TYR A 81 -20.94 -11.25 0.42
N SER A 82 -22.02 -11.57 1.13
CA SER A 82 -22.89 -12.71 0.86
C SER A 82 -24.36 -12.28 0.81
N TRP A 83 -25.13 -12.91 -0.07
CA TRP A 83 -26.55 -12.63 -0.33
C TRP A 83 -27.30 -13.95 -0.49
N GLU A 84 -28.06 -14.32 0.52
CA GLU A 84 -28.88 -15.53 0.58
C GLU A 84 -30.35 -15.17 0.31
N TYR A 85 -31.03 -15.92 -0.56
CA TYR A 85 -32.43 -15.66 -0.89
C TYR A 85 -33.34 -16.44 0.06
N VAL A 86 -34.32 -15.78 0.67
CA VAL A 86 -35.34 -16.49 1.46
C VAL A 86 -36.40 -17.01 0.50
N GLU A 87 -36.37 -18.33 0.26
CA GLU A 87 -37.39 -19.03 -0.54
C GLU A 87 -38.79 -18.85 0.08
N ASP A 88 -39.82 -18.89 -0.77
CA ASP A 88 -41.23 -18.52 -0.48
C ASP A 88 -41.50 -17.11 0.11
N SER A 89 -40.47 -16.30 0.38
CA SER A 89 -40.65 -14.92 0.84
C SER A 89 -41.14 -13.98 -0.28
N LYS A 90 -41.63 -12.79 0.10
CA LYS A 90 -41.92 -11.67 -0.83
C LYS A 90 -40.64 -10.99 -1.37
N SER A 91 -39.67 -11.79 -1.79
CA SER A 91 -38.37 -11.39 -2.33
C SER A 91 -37.44 -10.69 -1.35
N TRP A 92 -37.37 -11.23 -0.14
CA TRP A 92 -36.38 -10.90 0.89
C TRP A 92 -35.06 -11.66 0.66
N PHE A 93 -33.97 -11.00 1.01
CA PHE A 93 -32.61 -11.54 1.05
C PHE A 93 -32.03 -11.36 2.45
N ILE A 94 -31.31 -12.37 2.94
CA ILE A 94 -30.42 -12.25 4.09
C ILE A 94 -29.05 -11.83 3.55
N VAL A 95 -28.52 -10.72 4.03
CA VAL A 95 -27.29 -10.11 3.54
C VAL A 95 -26.27 -10.08 4.66
N GLU A 96 -25.13 -10.73 4.43
CA GLU A 96 -24.01 -10.69 5.38
C GLU A 96 -22.95 -9.68 4.96
N THR A 97 -22.39 -8.98 5.94
CA THR A 97 -21.30 -8.02 5.76
C THR A 97 -19.94 -8.60 6.09
N SER A 98 -18.87 -7.98 5.58
CA SER A 98 -17.47 -8.37 5.80
C SER A 98 -16.97 -8.28 7.25
N LYS A 99 -17.85 -7.97 8.20
CA LYS A 99 -17.62 -8.02 9.66
C LYS A 99 -18.63 -8.92 10.39
N ASN A 100 -19.28 -9.83 9.67
CA ASN A 100 -20.22 -10.83 10.17
C ASN A 100 -21.52 -10.26 10.78
N TYR A 101 -21.94 -9.06 10.39
CA TYR A 101 -23.31 -8.59 10.67
C TYR A 101 -24.27 -9.11 9.60
N LYS A 102 -25.51 -9.44 9.99
CA LYS A 102 -26.59 -9.79 9.07
C LYS A 102 -27.65 -8.69 9.04
N PHE A 103 -28.19 -8.38 7.86
CA PHE A 103 -29.40 -7.59 7.69
C PHE A 103 -30.30 -8.21 6.62
N PHE A 104 -31.56 -7.77 6.59
CA PHE A 104 -32.57 -8.22 5.66
C PHE A 104 -32.83 -7.12 4.63
N TYR A 105 -32.94 -7.51 3.36
CA TYR A 105 -33.19 -6.59 2.26
C TYR A 105 -34.30 -7.10 1.36
N ASN A 106 -35.35 -6.31 1.14
CA ASN A 106 -36.42 -6.65 0.21
C ASN A 106 -36.15 -6.04 -1.17
N LYS A 107 -35.97 -6.88 -2.19
CA LYS A 107 -35.65 -6.46 -3.56
C LYS A 107 -36.84 -5.85 -4.32
N LYS A 108 -38.07 -5.95 -3.79
CA LYS A 108 -39.29 -5.36 -4.37
C LYS A 108 -39.68 -4.04 -3.72
N SER A 109 -39.58 -3.89 -2.39
CA SER A 109 -39.80 -2.61 -1.70
C SER A 109 -38.54 -1.72 -1.60
N ASN A 110 -37.36 -2.24 -1.96
CA ASN A 110 -36.05 -1.58 -1.78
C ASN A 110 -35.77 -1.21 -0.30
N GLU A 111 -36.30 -2.06 0.59
CA GLU A 111 -36.34 -1.86 2.04
C GLU A 111 -35.17 -2.60 2.69
N LYS A 112 -34.49 -1.96 3.65
CA LYS A 112 -33.42 -2.54 4.45
C LYS A 112 -33.84 -2.56 5.92
N THR A 113 -33.65 -3.68 6.61
CA THR A 113 -33.90 -3.79 8.06
C THR A 113 -32.83 -4.64 8.73
N TRP A 114 -32.28 -4.17 9.85
CA TRP A 114 -31.41 -4.98 10.71
C TRP A 114 -32.18 -5.99 11.57
N ILE A 115 -33.49 -5.76 11.73
CA ILE A 115 -34.43 -6.64 12.44
C ILE A 115 -35.03 -7.62 11.42
N CYS A 116 -35.16 -8.90 11.82
CA CYS A 116 -35.82 -9.94 11.03
C CYS A 116 -37.30 -9.59 10.80
N PRO A 117 -37.77 -9.43 9.54
CA PRO A 117 -39.19 -9.20 9.27
C PRO A 117 -40.04 -10.39 9.73
N GLU A 118 -41.21 -10.14 10.31
CA GLU A 118 -42.11 -11.21 10.78
C GLU A 118 -42.42 -12.26 9.69
N GLU A 119 -42.48 -11.84 8.43
CA GLU A 119 -42.77 -12.71 7.29
C GLU A 119 -41.61 -13.66 6.96
N VAL A 120 -40.36 -13.24 7.21
CA VAL A 120 -39.16 -14.09 7.10
C VAL A 120 -39.03 -14.99 8.35
N GLN A 121 -39.28 -14.43 9.54
CA GLN A 121 -39.25 -15.17 10.80
C GLN A 121 -40.22 -16.37 10.78
N LYS A 122 -41.46 -16.16 10.30
CA LYS A 122 -42.48 -17.22 10.20
C LYS A 122 -42.14 -18.33 9.18
N LEU A 123 -41.28 -18.05 8.19
CA LEU A 123 -40.78 -19.06 7.25
C LEU A 123 -39.64 -19.89 7.87
N LEU A 124 -38.68 -19.22 8.52
CA LEU A 124 -37.60 -19.88 9.25
C LEU A 124 -38.16 -20.76 10.38
N ASP A 125 -39.12 -20.26 11.17
CA ASP A 125 -39.80 -21.01 12.22
C ASP A 125 -40.71 -22.14 11.70
N LYS A 126 -40.98 -22.18 10.39
CA LYS A 126 -41.69 -23.29 9.72
C LYS A 126 -40.71 -24.38 9.29
N GLN A 127 -39.58 -24.03 8.67
CA GLN A 127 -38.50 -24.96 8.36
C GLN A 127 -37.99 -25.66 9.64
N ASN A 128 -37.68 -24.89 10.68
CA ASN A 128 -37.28 -25.41 12.01
C ASN A 128 -38.34 -26.32 12.68
N LYS A 129 -39.61 -26.26 12.26
CA LYS A 129 -40.67 -27.15 12.76
C LYS A 129 -40.83 -28.41 11.93
N GLU A 130 -40.68 -28.30 10.61
CA GLU A 130 -40.68 -29.45 9.71
C GLU A 130 -39.49 -30.37 10.05
N GLU A 131 -38.30 -29.82 10.33
CA GLU A 131 -37.15 -30.57 10.87
C GLU A 131 -37.39 -31.23 12.24
N SER A 132 -38.39 -30.80 13.02
CA SER A 132 -38.63 -31.28 14.39
C SER A 132 -39.70 -32.38 14.52
N ASN A 133 -40.52 -32.60 13.48
CA ASN A 133 -41.67 -33.51 13.56
C ASN A 133 -41.33 -34.95 13.15
N ASP A 134 -40.33 -35.17 12.29
CA ASP A 134 -39.90 -36.51 11.82
C ASP A 134 -39.22 -37.37 12.92
N ILE A 135 -39.18 -36.90 14.17
CA ILE A 135 -38.51 -37.56 15.30
C ILE A 135 -39.51 -38.19 16.30
N LYS A 136 -40.84 -38.02 16.12
CA LYS A 136 -41.84 -38.45 17.14
C LYS A 136 -43.10 -39.17 16.63
N SER A 137 -42.92 -40.30 15.93
CA SER A 137 -43.89 -41.41 16.00
C SER A 137 -43.26 -42.74 15.56
N GLU A 138 -42.70 -43.51 16.50
CA GLU A 138 -42.64 -45.00 16.53
C GLU A 138 -41.77 -45.51 17.72
N GLU A 139 -42.22 -45.24 18.95
CA GLU A 139 -41.81 -46.04 20.11
C GLU A 139 -42.93 -47.03 20.46
N GLU A 140 -42.93 -48.19 19.82
CA GLU A 140 -43.38 -49.47 20.41
C GLU A 140 -43.03 -50.63 19.45
N ASN A 141 -41.85 -51.25 19.63
CA ASN A 141 -41.59 -52.71 19.68
C ASN A 141 -40.08 -53.04 19.69
N ASP A 142 -39.69 -53.93 20.62
CA ASP A 142 -38.50 -54.82 20.65
C ASP A 142 -37.08 -54.36 20.21
N TYR A 143 -36.24 -54.15 21.24
CA TYR A 143 -34.81 -54.51 21.42
C TYR A 143 -33.70 -54.12 20.39
N ASN A 144 -32.53 -53.76 20.96
CA ASN A 144 -31.22 -53.45 20.34
C ASN A 144 -31.13 -52.16 19.50
N CYS A 145 -30.50 -51.12 20.08
CA CYS A 145 -30.22 -49.85 19.40
C CYS A 145 -28.72 -49.45 19.37
N ASP A 146 -27.93 -49.79 20.39
CA ASP A 146 -26.59 -49.20 20.60
C ASP A 146 -25.61 -49.43 19.44
N ASN A 147 -25.57 -50.65 18.88
CA ASN A 147 -24.62 -51.03 17.82
C ASN A 147 -24.70 -50.15 16.55
N LYS A 148 -25.86 -49.56 16.22
CA LYS A 148 -26.07 -48.83 14.96
C LYS A 148 -25.44 -47.44 14.92
N LYS A 149 -25.04 -46.87 16.07
CA LYS A 149 -24.36 -45.57 16.13
C LYS A 149 -22.87 -45.70 15.83
N GLU A 150 -22.22 -46.73 16.39
CA GLU A 150 -20.80 -46.99 16.18
C GLU A 150 -20.50 -47.26 14.69
N ASP A 151 -21.34 -48.06 14.03
CA ASP A 151 -21.29 -48.28 12.57
C ASP A 151 -21.30 -46.95 11.77
N MET A 152 -22.17 -46.01 12.14
CA MET A 152 -22.35 -44.74 11.41
C MET A 152 -21.19 -43.76 11.65
N ASP A 153 -20.66 -43.67 12.87
CA ASP A 153 -19.50 -42.82 13.16
C ASP A 153 -18.23 -43.34 12.45
N ASP A 154 -18.02 -44.66 12.38
CA ASP A 154 -16.91 -45.22 11.59
C ASP A 154 -17.13 -45.07 10.07
N ILE A 155 -18.36 -45.14 9.55
CA ILE A 155 -18.67 -44.79 8.15
C ILE A 155 -18.33 -43.32 7.86
N LEU A 156 -18.72 -42.38 8.74
CA LEU A 156 -18.43 -40.95 8.57
C LEU A 156 -16.94 -40.64 8.69
N LYS A 157 -16.23 -41.34 9.56
CA LYS A 157 -14.76 -41.28 9.69
C LYS A 157 -14.04 -41.80 8.46
N ALA A 158 -14.45 -42.96 7.92
CA ALA A 158 -13.94 -43.48 6.66
C ALA A 158 -14.23 -42.54 5.48
N TYR A 159 -15.39 -41.87 5.47
CA TYR A 159 -15.70 -40.83 4.49
C TYR A 159 -14.80 -39.59 4.67
N LYS A 160 -14.56 -39.14 5.90
CA LYS A 160 -13.64 -38.05 6.21
C LYS A 160 -12.21 -38.35 5.75
N GLU A 161 -11.74 -39.58 5.94
CA GLU A 161 -10.43 -40.06 5.47
C GLU A 161 -10.36 -40.05 3.93
N LEU A 162 -11.40 -40.51 3.23
CA LEU A 162 -11.51 -40.38 1.77
C LEU A 162 -11.42 -38.91 1.31
N LEU A 163 -12.09 -37.98 2.00
CA LEU A 163 -12.07 -36.55 1.65
C LEU A 163 -10.68 -35.92 1.82
N ILE A 164 -9.90 -36.41 2.79
CA ILE A 164 -8.50 -36.03 2.99
C ILE A 164 -7.60 -36.67 1.91
N GLU A 165 -7.79 -37.95 1.60
CA GLU A 165 -7.01 -38.71 0.61
C GLU A 165 -7.09 -38.10 -0.80
N LYS A 166 -8.27 -37.58 -1.20
CA LYS A 166 -8.45 -36.92 -2.51
C LYS A 166 -8.10 -35.42 -2.51
N GLU A 167 -7.45 -34.91 -1.46
CA GLU A 167 -7.03 -33.51 -1.28
C GLU A 167 -8.15 -32.45 -1.45
N ILE A 168 -9.39 -32.81 -1.11
CA ILE A 168 -10.56 -31.95 -1.36
C ILE A 168 -10.53 -30.72 -0.42
N ASN A 169 -10.89 -29.55 -0.97
CA ASN A 169 -10.72 -28.25 -0.32
C ASN A 169 -12.05 -27.51 -0.05
N GLU A 170 -12.00 -26.46 0.79
CA GLU A 170 -13.13 -25.63 1.24
C GLU A 170 -13.95 -25.02 0.07
N PHE A 171 -13.35 -24.86 -1.11
CA PHE A 171 -13.98 -24.27 -2.30
C PHE A 171 -14.52 -25.31 -3.30
N SER A 172 -14.37 -26.60 -2.99
CA SER A 172 -14.74 -27.72 -3.87
C SER A 172 -16.24 -28.00 -3.78
N LYS A 173 -17.00 -27.61 -4.82
CA LYS A 173 -18.43 -27.91 -4.92
C LYS A 173 -18.68 -29.43 -4.93
N TYR A 174 -19.65 -29.89 -4.14
CA TYR A 174 -20.05 -31.30 -4.05
C TYR A 174 -20.21 -31.97 -5.43
N GLU A 175 -20.91 -31.33 -6.37
CA GLU A 175 -21.16 -31.87 -7.71
C GLU A 175 -19.86 -32.09 -8.52
N ASN A 176 -18.83 -31.26 -8.30
CA ASN A 176 -17.52 -31.40 -8.97
C ASN A 176 -16.70 -32.52 -8.31
N VAL A 177 -16.80 -32.66 -6.99
CA VAL A 177 -16.13 -33.71 -6.20
C VAL A 177 -16.74 -35.08 -6.45
N LEU A 178 -18.05 -35.13 -6.72
CA LEU A 178 -18.80 -36.35 -6.95
C LEU A 178 -18.15 -37.23 -8.03
N ALA A 179 -17.71 -36.64 -9.15
CA ALA A 179 -17.01 -37.36 -10.22
C ALA A 179 -15.74 -38.10 -9.74
N THR A 180 -15.09 -37.62 -8.68
CA THR A 180 -13.85 -38.18 -8.11
C THR A 180 -14.11 -39.23 -7.02
N ILE A 181 -15.31 -39.27 -6.43
CA ILE A 181 -15.65 -40.17 -5.29
C ILE A 181 -16.83 -41.12 -5.55
N LEU A 182 -17.57 -40.97 -6.66
CA LEU A 182 -18.83 -41.67 -6.95
C LEU A 182 -18.76 -43.20 -6.79
N TYR A 183 -17.60 -43.79 -7.06
CA TYR A 183 -17.36 -45.23 -7.07
C TYR A 183 -16.59 -45.76 -5.84
N ASP A 184 -16.20 -44.89 -4.90
CA ASP A 184 -15.49 -45.31 -3.69
C ASP A 184 -16.46 -45.90 -2.65
N SER A 185 -16.16 -47.08 -2.12
CA SER A 185 -17.02 -47.77 -1.16
C SER A 185 -17.27 -46.95 0.11
N ARG A 186 -16.32 -46.14 0.56
CA ARG A 186 -16.46 -45.28 1.75
C ARG A 186 -17.51 -44.19 1.54
N TYR A 187 -17.64 -43.70 0.31
CA TYR A 187 -18.71 -42.76 -0.08
C TYR A 187 -20.05 -43.48 -0.32
N LEU A 188 -20.03 -44.69 -0.90
CA LEU A 188 -21.24 -45.48 -1.16
C LEU A 188 -21.90 -46.02 0.12
N ASN A 189 -21.15 -46.23 1.20
CA ASN A 189 -21.68 -46.66 2.50
C ASN A 189 -22.50 -45.58 3.22
N VAL A 190 -22.31 -44.30 2.89
CA VAL A 190 -23.08 -43.19 3.48
C VAL A 190 -24.51 -43.20 2.91
N PRO A 191 -25.58 -42.98 3.72
CA PRO A 191 -26.95 -42.84 3.21
C PRO A 191 -27.07 -41.77 2.13
N LYS A 192 -27.73 -42.09 1.01
CA LYS A 192 -27.69 -41.31 -0.24
C LYS A 192 -28.18 -39.87 -0.06
N GLU A 193 -29.17 -39.71 0.80
CA GLU A 193 -29.87 -38.48 1.14
C GLU A 193 -28.95 -37.53 1.93
N MET A 194 -28.19 -38.09 2.88
CA MET A 194 -27.34 -37.34 3.82
C MET A 194 -25.93 -37.02 3.27
N ARG A 195 -25.48 -37.69 2.18
CA ARG A 195 -24.13 -37.53 1.61
C ARG A 195 -23.70 -36.08 1.40
N LYS A 196 -24.60 -35.22 0.92
CA LYS A 196 -24.32 -33.82 0.61
C LYS A 196 -24.21 -32.95 1.87
N GLU A 197 -25.00 -33.25 2.90
CA GLU A 197 -24.92 -32.59 4.20
C GLU A 197 -23.62 -32.98 4.93
N TYR A 198 -23.37 -34.29 5.04
CA TYR A 198 -22.15 -34.82 5.65
C TYR A 198 -20.89 -34.37 4.91
N PHE A 199 -20.91 -34.26 3.58
CA PHE A 199 -19.81 -33.65 2.83
C PHE A 199 -19.50 -32.23 3.31
N ASN A 200 -20.50 -31.34 3.35
CA ASN A 200 -20.31 -29.96 3.78
C ASN A 200 -19.80 -29.88 5.23
N LYS A 201 -20.36 -30.71 6.12
CA LYS A 201 -19.99 -30.80 7.54
C LYS A 201 -18.54 -31.28 7.72
N LEU A 202 -18.17 -32.38 7.07
CA LEU A 202 -16.83 -32.97 7.16
C LEU A 202 -15.76 -32.07 6.50
N ILE A 203 -16.05 -31.40 5.38
CA ILE A 203 -15.12 -30.44 4.77
C ILE A 203 -14.88 -29.25 5.71
N LYS A 204 -15.92 -28.72 6.35
CA LYS A 204 -15.76 -27.66 7.36
C LYS A 204 -14.87 -28.12 8.52
N GLU A 205 -15.17 -29.29 9.10
CA GLU A 205 -14.42 -29.88 10.21
C GLU A 205 -12.95 -30.19 9.85
N ILE A 206 -12.68 -30.69 8.63
CA ILE A 206 -11.32 -30.89 8.11
C ILE A 206 -10.55 -29.57 8.07
N ASN A 207 -11.19 -28.47 7.67
CA ASN A 207 -10.54 -27.16 7.59
C ASN A 207 -10.39 -26.49 8.96
N GLU A 208 -11.30 -26.73 9.91
CA GLU A 208 -11.18 -26.31 11.31
C GLU A 208 -10.03 -27.06 12.01
N ASN A 209 -9.95 -28.38 11.87
CA ASN A 209 -8.82 -29.18 12.36
C ASN A 209 -7.47 -28.69 11.79
N LYS A 210 -7.39 -28.41 10.48
CA LYS A 210 -6.18 -27.83 9.85
C LYS A 210 -5.82 -26.43 10.39
N LYS A 211 -6.80 -25.62 10.81
CA LYS A 211 -6.59 -24.29 11.43
C LYS A 211 -6.06 -24.44 12.86
N ASP A 212 -6.60 -25.37 13.66
CA ASP A 212 -6.14 -25.60 15.04
C ASP A 212 -4.79 -26.35 15.13
N GLU A 213 -4.52 -27.31 14.24
CA GLU A 213 -3.17 -27.89 14.08
C GLU A 213 -2.12 -26.80 13.83
N LEU A 214 -2.41 -25.88 12.89
CA LEU A 214 -1.52 -24.78 12.55
C LEU A 214 -1.31 -23.84 13.75
N LYS A 215 -2.37 -23.54 14.50
CA LYS A 215 -2.30 -22.75 15.74
C LYS A 215 -1.41 -23.41 16.79
N ILE A 216 -1.58 -24.71 17.03
CA ILE A 216 -0.74 -25.50 17.96
C ILE A 216 0.73 -25.49 17.50
N LEU A 217 1.00 -25.62 16.20
CA LEU A 217 2.37 -25.50 15.66
C LEU A 217 2.97 -24.10 15.87
N ILE A 218 2.18 -23.04 15.64
CA ILE A 218 2.59 -21.64 15.89
C ILE A 218 2.95 -21.43 17.37
N GLU A 219 2.11 -21.87 18.30
CA GLU A 219 2.32 -21.71 19.75
C GLU A 219 3.54 -22.50 20.25
N ASN A 220 3.74 -23.72 19.74
CA ASN A 220 4.94 -24.52 20.01
C ASN A 220 6.22 -23.86 19.48
N PHE A 221 6.21 -23.32 18.27
CA PHE A 221 7.38 -22.67 17.68
C PHE A 221 7.70 -21.32 18.36
N GLN A 222 6.70 -20.51 18.68
CA GLN A 222 6.90 -19.29 19.49
C GLN A 222 7.47 -19.61 20.88
N SER A 223 7.06 -20.74 21.48
CA SER A 223 7.61 -21.22 22.74
C SER A 223 9.05 -21.70 22.61
N LEU A 224 9.42 -22.33 21.48
CA LEU A 224 10.82 -22.67 21.17
C LEU A 224 11.68 -21.40 20.98
N LEU A 225 11.21 -20.40 20.22
CA LEU A 225 11.93 -19.14 20.00
C LEU A 225 12.24 -18.42 21.32
N LYS A 226 11.28 -18.35 22.24
CA LYS A 226 11.49 -17.80 23.60
C LYS A 226 12.52 -18.62 24.40
N LYS A 227 12.41 -19.95 24.40
CA LYS A 227 13.35 -20.86 25.10
C LYS A 227 14.77 -20.87 24.52
N LYS A 228 14.95 -20.38 23.29
CA LYS A 228 16.25 -20.29 22.61
C LYS A 228 16.74 -18.85 22.41
N GLU A 229 16.06 -17.85 22.99
CA GLU A 229 16.36 -16.43 22.78
C GLU A 229 17.83 -16.08 23.09
N GLU A 230 18.38 -16.63 24.17
CA GLU A 230 19.75 -16.39 24.64
C GLU A 230 20.86 -16.97 23.73
N HIS A 231 20.51 -17.87 22.81
CA HIS A 231 21.45 -18.46 21.85
C HIS A 231 21.47 -17.72 20.50
N PHE A 232 20.62 -16.71 20.31
CA PHE A 232 20.71 -15.84 19.14
C PHE A 232 21.62 -14.66 19.47
N TYR A 233 22.59 -14.39 18.61
CA TYR A 233 23.55 -13.29 18.76
C TYR A 233 23.31 -12.22 17.70
N TYR A 234 23.73 -10.98 17.98
CA TYR A 234 23.69 -9.90 17.00
C TYR A 234 24.89 -9.99 16.05
N PRO A 235 24.74 -9.76 14.73
CA PRO A 235 23.48 -9.47 14.02
C PRO A 235 22.56 -10.69 13.94
N PHE A 236 21.26 -10.49 14.20
CA PHE A 236 20.29 -11.57 14.32
C PHE A 236 19.90 -12.17 12.95
N ASN A 237 20.79 -13.01 12.40
CA ASN A 237 20.68 -13.62 11.08
C ASN A 237 19.75 -14.84 11.05
N GLU A 238 18.94 -14.97 9.99
CA GLU A 238 18.09 -16.14 9.77
C GLU A 238 18.89 -17.45 9.68
N HIS A 239 20.04 -17.46 8.99
CA HIS A 239 20.86 -18.66 8.79
C HIS A 239 21.41 -19.25 10.10
N ASP A 240 21.88 -18.39 11.01
CA ASP A 240 22.46 -18.83 12.29
C ASP A 240 21.37 -19.19 13.31
N ALA A 241 20.24 -18.47 13.30
CA ALA A 241 19.05 -18.86 14.04
C ALA A 241 18.50 -20.21 13.57
N ILE A 242 18.53 -20.50 12.26
CA ILE A 242 18.14 -21.81 11.71
C ILE A 242 19.05 -22.94 12.24
N LYS A 243 20.37 -22.75 12.35
CA LYS A 243 21.28 -23.76 12.94
C LYS A 243 20.91 -24.10 14.39
N VAL A 244 20.50 -23.10 15.17
CA VAL A 244 20.08 -23.24 16.58
C VAL A 244 18.71 -23.92 16.71
N LEU A 245 17.85 -23.80 15.70
CA LEU A 245 16.48 -24.32 15.69
C LEU A 245 16.32 -25.67 14.98
N GLN A 246 17.24 -26.03 14.08
CA GLN A 246 17.31 -27.34 13.45
C GLN A 246 17.37 -28.48 14.48
N ASN A 247 16.80 -29.63 14.13
CA ASN A 247 16.64 -30.82 14.99
C ASN A 247 15.61 -30.67 16.14
N HIS A 248 14.98 -29.51 16.34
CA HIS A 248 13.86 -29.39 17.27
C HIS A 248 12.52 -29.73 16.60
N LYS A 249 11.74 -30.64 17.21
CA LYS A 249 10.41 -31.05 16.71
C LYS A 249 9.45 -29.88 16.40
N ALA A 250 9.52 -28.81 17.19
CA ALA A 250 8.70 -27.60 17.00
C ALA A 250 9.19 -26.67 15.85
N TYR A 251 10.39 -26.90 15.30
CA TYR A 251 10.85 -26.26 14.06
C TYR A 251 10.43 -27.08 12.83
N ASP A 252 10.48 -28.40 12.91
CA ASP A 252 10.05 -29.28 11.80
C ASP A 252 8.52 -29.29 11.62
N GLY A 253 7.77 -29.35 12.73
CA GLY A 253 6.30 -29.37 12.74
C GLY A 253 5.71 -30.48 11.88
N ASN A 254 4.61 -30.20 11.17
CA ASN A 254 4.01 -31.14 10.22
C ASN A 254 4.67 -31.13 8.82
N LYS A 255 5.79 -30.40 8.65
CA LYS A 255 6.58 -30.28 7.40
C LYS A 255 5.82 -29.80 6.14
N THR A 256 4.55 -29.40 6.25
CA THR A 256 3.78 -28.89 5.10
C THR A 256 4.33 -27.57 4.56
N ASN A 257 4.13 -27.29 3.27
CA ASN A 257 4.51 -26.00 2.66
C ASN A 257 3.87 -24.80 3.37
N ASN A 258 2.64 -24.94 3.87
CA ASN A 258 1.97 -23.90 4.67
C ASN A 258 2.69 -23.67 6.01
N TRP A 259 3.07 -24.75 6.71
CA TRP A 259 3.85 -24.65 7.94
C TRP A 259 5.22 -24.02 7.70
N VAL A 260 5.97 -24.47 6.69
CA VAL A 260 7.30 -23.92 6.36
C VAL A 260 7.21 -22.42 6.07
N ASN A 261 6.24 -21.98 5.27
CA ASN A 261 6.01 -20.56 4.99
C ASN A 261 5.62 -19.76 6.24
N THR A 262 4.77 -20.30 7.10
CA THR A 262 4.32 -19.65 8.34
C THR A 262 5.45 -19.53 9.36
N ARG A 263 6.18 -20.62 9.59
CA ARG A 263 7.36 -20.70 10.47
C ARG A 263 8.45 -19.72 10.03
N ASN A 264 8.78 -19.67 8.74
CA ASN A 264 9.82 -18.77 8.23
C ASN A 264 9.42 -17.29 8.44
N LYS A 265 8.14 -16.93 8.21
CA LYS A 265 7.59 -15.60 8.54
C LYS A 265 7.68 -15.29 10.04
N LEU A 266 7.34 -16.23 10.91
CA LEU A 266 7.43 -16.07 12.36
C LEU A 266 8.88 -15.87 12.84
N LEU A 267 9.82 -16.64 12.30
CA LEU A 267 11.25 -16.51 12.60
C LEU A 267 11.75 -15.12 12.20
N LYS A 268 11.48 -14.70 10.95
CA LYS A 268 11.87 -13.37 10.47
C LYS A 268 11.30 -12.24 11.33
N ASN A 269 10.00 -12.28 11.64
CA ASN A 269 9.35 -11.27 12.48
C ASN A 269 9.96 -11.23 13.90
N PHE A 270 10.38 -12.37 14.45
CA PHE A 270 11.05 -12.44 15.75
C PHE A 270 12.46 -11.83 15.69
N LEU A 271 13.27 -12.17 14.68
CA LEU A 271 14.63 -11.64 14.51
C LEU A 271 14.63 -10.14 14.18
N GLU A 272 13.71 -9.67 13.33
CA GLU A 272 13.50 -8.23 13.10
C GLU A 272 13.13 -7.48 14.37
N LYS A 273 12.26 -8.06 15.21
CA LYS A 273 11.92 -7.48 16.52
C LYS A 273 13.13 -7.44 17.44
N LYS A 274 13.98 -8.47 17.47
CA LYS A 274 15.20 -8.51 18.28
C LYS A 274 16.28 -7.53 17.81
N ASN A 275 16.45 -7.34 16.50
CA ASN A 275 17.30 -6.27 15.96
C ASN A 275 16.81 -4.90 16.47
N LYS A 276 15.52 -4.57 16.29
CA LYS A 276 14.92 -3.30 16.72
C LYS A 276 14.96 -3.09 18.25
N GLU A 277 14.78 -4.15 19.05
CA GLU A 277 14.93 -4.10 20.52
C GLU A 277 16.38 -3.83 20.96
N THR A 278 17.37 -4.42 20.28
CA THR A 278 18.79 -4.23 20.59
C THR A 278 19.30 -2.88 20.10
N GLU A 279 18.91 -2.45 18.89
CA GLU A 279 19.15 -1.10 18.37
C GLU A 279 18.62 -0.06 19.36
N LYS A 280 17.34 -0.14 19.76
CA LYS A 280 16.78 0.81 20.72
C LYS A 280 17.54 0.82 22.06
N LYS A 281 17.87 -0.35 22.63
CA LYS A 281 18.69 -0.42 23.87
C LYS A 281 20.07 0.21 23.74
N VAL A 282 20.59 0.40 22.52
CA VAL A 282 21.84 1.12 22.24
C VAL A 282 21.58 2.60 21.97
N GLU A 283 20.42 2.97 21.38
CA GLU A 283 19.95 4.36 21.29
C GLU A 283 19.72 4.98 22.67
N ASP A 284 18.95 4.31 23.53
CA ASP A 284 18.66 4.74 24.91
C ASP A 284 20.00 4.99 25.66
N LYS A 285 20.95 4.04 25.58
CA LYS A 285 22.30 4.14 26.18
C LYS A 285 23.24 5.16 25.51
N TYR A 286 22.89 5.67 24.34
CA TYR A 286 23.64 6.72 23.63
C TYR A 286 23.05 8.09 23.98
N GLU A 287 21.72 8.20 24.08
CA GLU A 287 21.00 9.35 24.63
C GLU A 287 21.37 9.60 26.10
N ASP A 288 21.32 8.58 26.96
CA ASP A 288 21.76 8.67 28.37
C ASP A 288 23.20 9.22 28.47
N ALA A 289 24.11 8.68 27.67
CA ALA A 289 25.51 9.11 27.67
C ALA A 289 25.65 10.55 27.18
N LEU A 290 24.91 10.93 26.13
CA LEU A 290 24.88 12.31 25.65
C LEU A 290 24.34 13.26 26.72
N ILE A 291 23.22 12.96 27.37
CA ILE A 291 22.66 13.81 28.43
C ILE A 291 23.69 14.01 29.55
N ASN A 292 24.27 12.92 30.07
CA ASN A 292 25.27 12.97 31.15
C ASN A 292 26.53 13.77 30.80
N TYR A 293 27.03 13.66 29.56
CA TYR A 293 28.21 14.41 29.12
C TYR A 293 27.90 15.85 28.67
N LEU A 294 26.66 16.18 28.30
CA LEU A 294 26.30 17.50 27.75
C LEU A 294 25.63 18.45 28.77
N GLU A 295 24.94 17.94 29.80
CA GLU A 295 24.20 18.79 30.77
C GLU A 295 25.11 19.76 31.52
N ASN A 296 26.31 19.32 31.90
CA ASN A 296 27.27 20.10 32.67
C ASN A 296 28.23 20.92 31.79
N GLU A 297 28.19 20.74 30.47
CA GLU A 297 29.23 21.22 29.55
C GLU A 297 28.79 22.40 28.67
N ASN A 298 29.75 23.21 28.25
CA ASN A 298 29.46 24.39 27.43
C ASN A 298 28.98 23.98 26.02
N PRO A 299 27.92 24.59 25.45
CA PRO A 299 27.47 24.30 24.08
C PRO A 299 28.53 24.40 22.97
N LYS A 300 29.66 25.10 23.20
CA LYS A 300 30.82 25.10 22.30
C LYS A 300 31.65 23.81 22.33
N GLU A 301 31.64 23.08 23.45
CA GLU A 301 32.34 21.80 23.66
C GLU A 301 31.54 20.61 23.12
N TRP A 302 30.21 20.73 23.01
CA TRP A 302 29.28 19.66 22.62
C TRP A 302 29.65 18.94 21.32
N ILE A 303 30.24 19.64 20.34
CA ILE A 303 30.70 19.05 19.07
C ILE A 303 31.92 18.13 19.28
N LYS A 304 32.82 18.46 20.22
CA LYS A 304 33.95 17.59 20.59
C LYS A 304 33.44 16.31 21.28
N ILE A 305 32.48 16.47 22.19
CA ILE A 305 31.85 15.39 22.96
C ILE A 305 31.12 14.42 22.02
N LYS A 306 30.32 14.94 21.08
CA LYS A 306 29.74 14.21 19.94
C LYS A 306 30.79 13.39 19.19
N ASN A 307 31.86 14.04 18.72
CA ASN A 307 32.90 13.40 17.91
C ASN A 307 33.70 12.34 18.70
N HIS A 308 33.74 12.42 20.03
CA HIS A 308 34.32 11.40 20.89
C HIS A 308 33.36 10.22 21.13
N LEU A 309 32.06 10.47 21.35
CA LEU A 309 31.06 9.43 21.57
C LEU A 309 30.73 8.63 20.29
N MET A 310 30.71 9.29 19.14
CA MET A 310 30.44 8.65 17.84
C MET A 310 31.47 7.58 17.46
N LYS A 311 32.70 7.67 18.00
CA LYS A 311 33.83 6.75 17.75
C LYS A 311 33.92 5.56 18.72
N LYS A 312 32.95 5.37 19.61
CA LYS A 312 32.97 4.24 20.57
C LYS A 312 32.23 3.04 19.99
N GLU A 313 32.96 1.95 19.76
CA GLU A 313 32.50 0.68 19.16
C GLU A 313 31.18 0.17 19.75
N LYS A 314 30.96 0.34 21.07
CA LYS A 314 29.71 0.00 21.76
C LYS A 314 28.44 0.69 21.23
N TYR A 315 28.56 1.62 20.29
CA TYR A 315 27.45 2.30 19.62
C TYR A 315 27.40 2.06 18.10
N ASP A 316 28.28 1.24 17.51
CA ASP A 316 28.40 1.11 16.05
C ASP A 316 27.28 0.27 15.40
N ILE A 317 26.45 -0.36 16.22
CA ILE A 317 25.10 -0.85 15.86
C ILE A 317 24.22 0.30 15.30
N LEU A 318 24.47 1.55 15.71
CA LEU A 318 23.72 2.72 15.24
C LEU A 318 24.42 3.39 14.05
N SER A 319 23.68 3.55 12.95
CA SER A 319 24.15 4.29 11.78
C SER A 319 24.56 5.73 12.13
N TYR A 320 25.55 6.27 11.40
CA TYR A 320 26.01 7.66 11.59
C TYR A 320 24.87 8.68 11.49
N LYS A 321 23.90 8.47 10.58
CA LYS A 321 22.71 9.33 10.46
C LYS A 321 21.86 9.30 11.75
N ARG A 322 21.64 8.13 12.35
CA ARG A 322 20.86 7.99 13.58
C ARG A 322 21.60 8.55 14.81
N LYS A 323 22.91 8.31 14.91
CA LYS A 323 23.79 8.93 15.92
C LYS A 323 23.78 10.48 15.86
N ASN A 324 23.56 11.08 14.69
CA ASN A 324 23.38 12.53 14.55
C ASN A 324 22.00 13.00 15.03
N GLN A 325 20.92 12.32 14.60
CA GLN A 325 19.55 12.68 14.99
C GLN A 325 19.34 12.67 16.52
N ILE A 326 19.87 11.66 17.21
CA ILE A 326 19.78 11.58 18.68
C ILE A 326 20.57 12.73 19.33
N PHE A 327 21.76 13.06 18.80
CA PHE A 327 22.52 14.23 19.28
C PHE A 327 21.75 15.54 19.09
N GLU A 328 21.13 15.73 17.92
CA GLU A 328 20.31 16.92 17.62
C GLU A 328 19.15 17.04 18.62
N GLN A 329 18.37 15.97 18.79
CA GLN A 329 17.24 15.89 19.73
C GLN A 329 17.66 16.18 21.19
N VAL A 330 18.73 15.54 21.69
CA VAL A 330 19.26 15.78 23.04
C VAL A 330 19.76 17.23 23.19
N SER A 331 20.47 17.76 22.19
CA SER A 331 21.00 19.12 22.23
C SER A 331 19.87 20.18 22.26
N GLU A 332 18.79 19.97 21.51
CA GLU A 332 17.61 20.83 21.55
C GLU A 332 16.86 20.73 22.88
N ASN A 333 16.76 19.53 23.46
CA ASN A 333 16.14 19.31 24.78
C ASN A 333 16.90 20.08 25.86
N LEU A 334 18.22 19.90 25.96
CA LEU A 334 19.08 20.62 26.90
C LEU A 334 19.05 22.15 26.67
N LEU A 335 19.07 22.62 25.42
CA LEU A 335 18.93 24.05 25.13
C LEU A 335 17.53 24.60 25.50
N ARG A 336 16.46 23.81 25.38
CA ARG A 336 15.12 24.16 25.87
C ARG A 336 15.11 24.24 27.39
N GLU A 337 15.68 23.27 28.09
CA GLU A 337 15.79 23.30 29.56
C GLU A 337 16.60 24.48 30.07
N ILE A 338 17.78 24.76 29.50
CA ILE A 338 18.61 25.90 29.90
C ILE A 338 17.84 27.23 29.71
N LYS A 339 17.04 27.34 28.64
CA LYS A 339 16.13 28.50 28.43
C LYS A 339 15.01 28.56 29.48
N GLN A 340 14.44 27.42 29.91
CA GLN A 340 13.40 27.37 30.95
C GLN A 340 13.96 27.63 32.36
N LYS A 341 15.05 26.97 32.76
CA LYS A 341 15.79 27.16 34.02
C LYS A 341 16.15 28.66 34.19
N LYS A 342 16.63 29.33 33.12
CA LYS A 342 16.89 30.79 33.11
C LYS A 342 15.64 31.68 33.19
N ARG A 343 14.47 31.25 32.69
CA ARG A 343 13.20 31.99 32.86
C ARG A 343 12.71 31.93 34.30
N LYS A 344 12.69 30.73 34.91
CA LYS A 344 12.28 30.53 36.32
C LYS A 344 13.17 31.33 37.30
N TYR A 345 14.47 31.38 37.05
CA TYR A 345 15.41 32.19 37.85
C TYR A 345 15.17 33.70 37.76
N LYS A 346 14.56 34.20 36.67
CA LYS A 346 14.24 35.63 36.54
C LYS A 346 12.95 35.99 37.29
N SER A 347 11.88 35.21 37.09
CA SER A 347 10.61 35.43 37.80
C SER A 347 10.74 35.26 39.32
N GLY A 348 11.59 34.36 39.80
CA GLY A 348 11.84 34.17 41.23
C GLY A 348 12.60 35.30 41.94
N ARG A 349 13.13 36.28 41.18
CA ARG A 349 13.82 37.46 41.73
C ARG A 349 12.90 38.69 41.80
N GLU A 350 11.92 38.77 40.90
CA GLU A 350 10.91 39.84 40.82
C GLU A 350 9.86 39.78 41.96
N GLN A 351 10.05 38.90 42.96
CA GLN A 351 9.03 38.54 43.96
C GLN A 351 9.55 38.47 45.41
N LYS A 352 10.72 39.07 45.71
CA LYS A 352 11.30 39.11 47.08
C LYS A 352 11.76 40.47 47.61
N ASP A 353 11.93 41.46 46.74
CA ASP A 353 12.55 42.75 47.12
C ASP A 353 11.51 43.88 47.24
N TYR A 354 10.40 43.65 47.96
CA TYR A 354 9.30 44.60 48.11
C TYR A 354 8.77 44.76 49.56
N GLU A 355 9.69 44.92 50.52
CA GLU A 355 9.36 45.44 51.86
C GLU A 355 10.59 46.17 52.44
N GLY A 356 10.75 47.47 52.17
CA GLY A 356 11.96 48.19 52.60
C GLY A 356 12.21 49.59 52.02
N TYR A 357 11.33 50.55 52.31
CA TYR A 357 11.53 52.02 52.21
C TYR A 357 11.83 52.68 50.84
N GLU A 358 11.25 53.86 50.65
CA GLU A 358 11.62 54.80 49.58
C GLU A 358 13.00 55.41 49.83
N ASN A 359 13.82 55.57 48.78
CA ASN A 359 14.17 56.90 48.26
C ASN A 359 14.99 56.86 46.95
N ASP A 360 14.88 57.96 46.20
CA ASP A 360 15.71 58.45 45.09
C ASP A 360 16.12 57.56 43.88
N LYS A 361 15.49 57.89 42.74
CA LYS A 361 16.11 58.12 41.41
C LYS A 361 17.00 57.00 40.78
N GLY A 362 16.32 55.98 40.25
CA GLY A 362 16.24 55.83 38.78
C GLY A 362 17.05 54.73 38.07
N GLU A 363 16.40 53.60 37.73
CA GLU A 363 16.90 52.65 36.72
C GLU A 363 15.80 51.94 35.87
N TYR A 364 14.77 52.67 35.42
CA TYR A 364 13.66 52.11 34.62
C TYR A 364 13.94 52.05 33.09
N HIS A 365 14.87 51.21 32.62
CA HIS A 365 15.06 51.04 31.16
C HIS A 365 15.41 49.66 30.58
N TYR A 366 15.97 48.71 31.35
CA TYR A 366 16.57 47.51 30.73
C TYR A 366 15.58 46.41 30.28
N ASP A 367 14.54 46.09 31.06
CA ASP A 367 13.75 44.88 30.79
C ASP A 367 12.71 45.01 29.67
N ASN A 368 12.12 46.20 29.47
CA ASN A 368 11.22 46.44 28.34
C ASN A 368 11.94 46.21 27.01
N ARG A 369 13.17 46.72 26.86
CA ARG A 369 14.00 46.53 25.65
C ARG A 369 14.21 45.04 25.31
N ARG A 370 14.16 44.14 26.29
CA ARG A 370 14.31 42.69 26.07
C ARG A 370 13.02 41.99 25.62
N LYS A 371 11.84 42.51 26.00
CA LYS A 371 10.55 42.07 25.44
C LYS A 371 10.37 42.58 24.01
N TYR A 372 10.68 43.85 23.77
CA TYR A 372 10.71 44.45 22.42
C TYR A 372 11.67 43.66 21.51
N SER A 373 12.94 43.50 21.88
CA SER A 373 13.94 42.73 21.10
C SER A 373 13.52 41.30 20.75
N LYS A 374 12.76 40.60 21.60
CA LYS A 374 12.22 39.28 21.24
C LYS A 374 11.08 39.38 20.21
N LYS A 375 10.16 40.33 20.39
CA LYS A 375 9.05 40.54 19.44
C LYS A 375 9.59 41.03 18.09
N GLU A 376 10.51 41.99 18.10
CA GLU A 376 11.25 42.48 16.93
C GLU A 376 11.95 41.34 16.19
N PHE A 377 12.60 40.39 16.90
CA PHE A 377 13.19 39.22 16.25
C PHE A 377 12.14 38.27 15.66
N GLU A 378 11.02 38.02 16.35
CA GLU A 378 9.95 37.15 15.83
C GLU A 378 9.19 37.78 14.66
N ASP A 379 9.01 39.09 14.67
CA ASP A 379 8.40 39.84 13.57
C ASP A 379 9.38 39.99 12.38
N TYR A 380 10.68 40.20 12.62
CA TYR A 380 11.74 40.14 11.59
C TYR A 380 11.83 38.76 10.93
N GLN A 381 11.68 37.65 11.67
CA GLN A 381 11.64 36.31 11.06
C GLN A 381 10.37 36.10 10.22
N LYS A 382 9.21 36.67 10.60
CA LYS A 382 7.99 36.64 9.77
C LYS A 382 8.15 37.49 8.52
N GLU A 383 8.68 38.70 8.65
CA GLU A 383 8.95 39.63 7.55
C GLU A 383 9.91 38.99 6.55
N LYS A 384 11.03 38.43 7.03
CA LYS A 384 11.97 37.67 6.19
C LYS A 384 11.35 36.41 5.57
N THR A 385 10.40 35.75 6.23
CA THR A 385 9.64 34.64 5.62
C THR A 385 8.68 35.15 4.53
N SER A 386 8.09 36.33 4.73
CA SER A 386 7.27 37.02 3.73
C SER A 386 8.09 37.40 2.50
N GLU A 387 9.31 37.93 2.67
CA GLU A 387 10.24 38.20 1.56
C GLU A 387 10.57 36.94 0.75
N LYS A 388 10.82 35.79 1.41
CA LYS A 388 11.09 34.52 0.72
C LYS A 388 9.88 34.05 -0.09
N ASN A 389 8.69 34.18 0.47
CA ASN A 389 7.44 33.85 -0.23
C ASN A 389 7.19 34.82 -1.40
N LEU A 390 7.46 36.11 -1.23
CA LEU A 390 7.36 37.13 -2.29
C LEU A 390 8.34 36.87 -3.44
N PHE A 391 9.59 36.53 -3.12
CA PHE A 391 10.61 36.12 -4.10
C PHE A 391 10.16 34.92 -4.93
N ILE A 392 9.72 33.84 -4.27
CA ILE A 392 9.15 32.65 -4.93
C ILE A 392 7.93 33.02 -5.79
N THR A 393 7.06 33.91 -5.31
CA THR A 393 5.86 34.35 -6.03
C THR A 393 6.22 35.10 -7.31
N ILE A 394 7.19 36.03 -7.26
CA ILE A 394 7.69 36.74 -8.45
C ILE A 394 8.31 35.76 -9.46
N LEU A 395 9.04 34.74 -9.02
CA LEU A 395 9.54 33.68 -9.90
C LEU A 395 8.39 32.91 -10.58
N HIS A 396 7.34 32.50 -9.86
CA HIS A 396 6.18 31.83 -10.46
C HIS A 396 5.36 32.73 -11.40
N GLU A 397 5.21 34.01 -11.10
CA GLU A 397 4.53 34.97 -11.97
C GLU A 397 5.29 35.23 -13.28
N LYS A 398 6.59 35.52 -13.19
CA LYS A 398 7.40 36.04 -14.30
C LYS A 398 8.17 34.95 -15.05
N LEU A 399 8.62 33.90 -14.38
CA LEU A 399 9.60 32.93 -14.90
C LEU A 399 8.94 31.57 -15.25
N LYS A 400 7.84 31.61 -16.01
CA LYS A 400 6.98 30.43 -16.28
C LYS A 400 7.67 29.25 -16.99
N CYS A 401 8.76 29.52 -17.70
CA CYS A 401 9.69 28.51 -18.22
C CYS A 401 11.13 28.92 -17.84
N PRO A 402 11.68 28.46 -16.69
CA PRO A 402 13.10 28.58 -16.41
C PRO A 402 13.95 27.90 -17.48
N LYS A 403 15.12 28.47 -17.76
CA LYS A 403 16.23 27.69 -18.31
C LYS A 403 16.83 26.86 -17.19
N VAL A 404 16.80 25.54 -17.33
CA VAL A 404 17.43 24.63 -16.36
C VAL A 404 18.91 24.53 -16.67
N ASP A 405 19.75 25.02 -15.75
CA ASP A 405 21.20 24.86 -15.81
C ASP A 405 21.66 23.71 -14.89
N GLU A 406 22.20 22.67 -15.51
CA GLU A 406 22.67 21.45 -14.87
C GLU A 406 23.91 21.65 -13.99
N GLU A 407 24.70 22.69 -14.21
CA GLU A 407 25.89 23.03 -13.41
C GLU A 407 25.49 23.82 -12.16
N LEU A 408 24.52 24.74 -12.27
CA LEU A 408 23.91 25.40 -11.10
C LEU A 408 23.18 24.38 -10.19
N LEU A 409 22.53 23.37 -10.76
CA LEU A 409 21.93 22.28 -9.98
C LEU A 409 22.96 21.38 -9.27
N LYS A 410 24.18 21.23 -9.79
CA LYS A 410 25.27 20.49 -9.13
C LYS A 410 26.06 21.32 -8.11
N THR A 411 26.06 22.63 -8.27
CA THR A 411 26.77 23.59 -7.39
C THR A 411 26.28 23.54 -5.93
N GLY A 412 27.20 23.63 -4.97
CA GLY A 412 26.91 23.51 -3.54
C GLY A 412 26.13 24.70 -2.97
N TYR A 413 25.43 24.47 -1.85
CA TYR A 413 24.54 25.46 -1.20
C TYR A 413 25.24 26.73 -0.67
N ASN A 414 26.57 26.77 -0.62
CA ASN A 414 27.39 27.89 -0.13
C ASN A 414 28.51 28.27 -1.14
N SER A 415 28.27 28.10 -2.44
CA SER A 415 29.31 28.18 -3.48
C SER A 415 29.25 29.43 -4.37
N ILE A 416 28.51 30.47 -3.96
CA ILE A 416 28.67 31.81 -4.55
C ILE A 416 29.97 32.40 -4.00
N ASP A 417 30.99 32.45 -4.84
CA ASP A 417 32.23 33.20 -4.57
C ASP A 417 31.89 34.70 -4.43
N ASN A 418 32.54 35.39 -3.48
CA ASN A 418 32.34 36.82 -3.16
C ASN A 418 32.70 37.81 -4.30
N LYS A 419 32.75 37.37 -5.56
CA LYS A 419 33.10 38.14 -6.76
C LYS A 419 31.94 38.30 -7.75
N ASN A 420 30.92 37.43 -7.67
CA ASN A 420 29.80 37.40 -8.60
C ASN A 420 28.49 37.56 -7.81
N THR A 421 27.52 38.31 -8.33
CA THR A 421 26.19 38.39 -7.70
C THR A 421 25.30 37.21 -8.10
N PHE A 422 24.22 36.99 -7.35
CA PHE A 422 23.19 36.01 -7.73
C PHE A 422 22.62 36.31 -9.12
N GLU A 423 22.36 37.58 -9.42
CA GLU A 423 21.84 38.05 -10.70
C GLU A 423 22.79 37.76 -11.88
N ASP A 424 24.11 37.85 -11.67
CA ASP A 424 25.13 37.48 -12.67
C ASP A 424 25.15 35.97 -12.96
N ILE A 425 25.01 35.15 -11.90
CA ILE A 425 25.10 33.69 -11.97
C ILE A 425 23.83 33.08 -12.60
N CYS A 426 22.65 33.56 -12.20
CA CYS A 426 21.37 33.00 -12.63
C CYS A 426 20.76 33.67 -13.87
N LEU A 427 21.40 34.72 -14.41
CA LEU A 427 21.05 35.40 -15.68
C LEU A 427 19.55 35.73 -15.80
N LEU A 428 18.98 36.33 -14.75
CA LEU A 428 17.54 36.56 -14.65
C LEU A 428 17.00 37.48 -15.75
N PRO A 429 15.79 37.21 -16.29
CA PRO A 429 15.09 38.11 -17.21
C PRO A 429 14.94 39.53 -16.66
N ARG A 430 15.09 40.52 -17.55
CA ARG A 430 14.92 41.95 -17.22
C ARG A 430 13.54 42.27 -16.61
N ASP A 431 12.52 41.48 -16.93
CA ASP A 431 11.15 41.62 -16.42
C ASP A 431 11.00 41.29 -14.92
N ILE A 432 12.02 40.68 -14.31
CA ILE A 432 12.16 40.46 -12.87
C ILE A 432 13.03 41.56 -12.25
N LEU A 433 14.20 41.85 -12.85
CA LEU A 433 15.11 42.90 -12.38
C LEU A 433 14.46 44.30 -12.38
N ASN A 434 13.49 44.53 -13.26
CA ASN A 434 12.71 45.75 -13.35
C ASN A 434 11.49 45.79 -12.40
N ASP A 435 11.09 44.68 -11.76
CA ASP A 435 9.91 44.65 -10.88
C ASP A 435 10.20 45.35 -9.55
N GLU A 436 9.43 46.38 -9.20
CA GLU A 436 9.61 47.12 -7.96
C GLU A 436 9.49 46.23 -6.71
N ARG A 437 8.70 45.15 -6.78
CA ARG A 437 8.61 44.17 -5.67
C ARG A 437 9.89 43.36 -5.53
N TYR A 438 10.63 43.13 -6.62
CA TYR A 438 11.92 42.43 -6.58
C TYR A 438 13.01 43.33 -5.97
N LYS A 439 13.06 44.60 -6.39
CA LYS A 439 14.04 45.59 -5.90
C LYS A 439 13.94 45.85 -4.39
N ASN A 440 12.75 45.66 -3.81
CA ASN A 440 12.49 45.86 -2.40
C ASN A 440 12.79 44.64 -1.51
N ILE A 441 13.31 43.53 -2.06
CA ILE A 441 13.63 42.31 -1.29
C ILE A 441 15.06 42.40 -0.72
N THR A 442 15.19 42.26 0.60
CA THR A 442 16.48 42.39 1.33
C THR A 442 17.23 41.06 1.52
N LEU A 443 16.77 39.98 0.88
CA LEU A 443 17.41 38.66 0.92
C LEU A 443 18.83 38.70 0.32
N ASN A 444 19.77 38.03 0.99
CA ASN A 444 21.13 37.91 0.48
C ASN A 444 21.23 36.91 -0.68
N ASP A 445 22.28 37.04 -1.50
CA ASP A 445 22.44 36.27 -2.74
C ASP A 445 22.47 34.75 -2.56
N ASN A 446 23.00 34.22 -1.44
CA ASN A 446 22.90 32.79 -1.16
C ASN A 446 21.45 32.38 -0.82
N GLU A 447 20.68 33.22 -0.11
CA GLU A 447 19.25 32.96 0.13
C GLU A 447 18.44 33.02 -1.17
N LYS A 448 18.67 34.02 -2.03
CA LYS A 448 18.09 34.09 -3.38
C LYS A 448 18.40 32.82 -4.19
N PHE A 449 19.67 32.38 -4.18
CA PHE A 449 20.14 31.20 -4.93
C PHE A 449 19.54 29.90 -4.44
N VAL A 450 19.40 29.69 -3.13
CA VAL A 450 18.73 28.50 -2.58
C VAL A 450 17.26 28.47 -2.97
N LEU A 451 16.53 29.59 -2.84
CA LEU A 451 15.12 29.68 -3.22
C LEU A 451 14.92 29.51 -4.73
N TYR A 452 15.84 30.04 -5.56
CA TYR A 452 15.83 29.83 -7.00
C TYR A 452 16.08 28.34 -7.33
N LYS A 453 17.04 27.69 -6.67
CA LYS A 453 17.33 26.26 -6.84
C LYS A 453 16.15 25.37 -6.43
N GLU A 454 15.46 25.70 -5.34
CA GLU A 454 14.21 25.06 -4.92
C GLU A 454 13.10 25.27 -5.96
N PHE A 455 12.92 26.49 -6.47
CA PHE A 455 11.98 26.80 -7.55
C PHE A 455 12.26 26.00 -8.84
N ILE A 456 13.53 25.89 -9.26
CA ILE A 456 13.93 25.10 -10.44
C ILE A 456 13.61 23.62 -10.24
N ASN A 457 13.93 23.05 -9.07
CA ASN A 457 13.60 21.66 -8.75
C ASN A 457 12.08 21.42 -8.74
N ASN A 458 11.30 22.32 -8.11
CA ASN A 458 9.84 22.26 -8.08
C ASN A 458 9.22 22.33 -9.49
N TYR A 459 9.79 23.15 -10.40
CA TYR A 459 9.40 23.17 -11.81
C TYR A 459 9.69 21.83 -12.50
N ILE A 460 10.91 21.31 -12.35
CA ILE A 460 11.33 20.02 -12.92
C ILE A 460 10.42 18.89 -12.45
N ASP A 461 10.13 18.80 -11.16
CA ASP A 461 9.32 17.73 -10.59
C ASP A 461 7.83 17.89 -10.95
N SER A 462 7.31 19.13 -11.03
CA SER A 462 5.97 19.40 -11.59
C SER A 462 5.84 18.92 -13.05
N LYS A 463 6.89 19.12 -13.87
CA LYS A 463 6.95 18.60 -15.24
C LYS A 463 7.07 17.07 -15.27
N LYS A 464 7.90 16.45 -14.41
CA LYS A 464 7.99 14.99 -14.27
C LYS A 464 6.65 14.35 -13.92
N ILE A 465 5.92 14.92 -12.96
CA ILE A 465 4.59 14.46 -12.52
C ILE A 465 3.58 14.58 -13.68
N SER A 466 3.58 15.73 -14.37
CA SER A 466 2.72 15.98 -15.53
C SER A 466 2.99 14.98 -16.66
N PHE A 467 4.27 14.75 -16.98
CA PHE A 467 4.71 13.76 -17.98
C PHE A 467 4.35 12.32 -17.57
N HIS A 468 4.56 11.95 -16.30
CA HIS A 468 4.18 10.63 -15.79
C HIS A 468 2.67 10.37 -15.90
N LYS A 469 1.83 11.37 -15.60
CA LYS A 469 0.38 11.25 -15.79
C LYS A 469 0.04 10.97 -17.26
N LEU A 470 0.56 11.79 -18.17
CA LEU A 470 0.29 11.66 -19.60
C LEU A 470 0.85 10.35 -20.20
N LEU A 471 1.99 9.86 -19.71
CA LEU A 471 2.49 8.51 -20.00
C LEU A 471 1.53 7.41 -19.53
N SER A 472 0.95 7.53 -18.33
CA SER A 472 0.03 6.53 -17.78
C SER A 472 -1.27 6.38 -18.59
N GLU A 473 -1.64 7.42 -19.32
CA GLU A 473 -2.80 7.45 -20.24
C GLU A 473 -2.47 6.83 -21.63
N LEU A 474 -1.20 6.54 -21.94
CA LEU A 474 -0.81 5.97 -23.24
C LEU A 474 -1.07 4.46 -23.37
N SER A 475 -1.49 4.09 -24.59
CA SER A 475 -1.64 2.69 -25.03
C SER A 475 -0.30 1.94 -25.04
N ILE A 476 -0.35 0.65 -24.71
CA ILE A 476 0.75 -0.31 -24.87
C ILE A 476 1.28 -0.39 -26.31
N ASN A 477 0.51 0.04 -27.31
CA ASN A 477 0.96 0.09 -28.70
C ASN A 477 2.14 1.06 -28.90
N CYS A 478 2.25 2.11 -28.08
CA CYS A 478 3.28 3.15 -28.21
C CYS A 478 4.66 2.74 -27.65
N ILE A 479 4.81 1.50 -27.19
CA ILE A 479 6.00 0.97 -26.51
C ILE A 479 7.29 0.94 -27.36
N ASN A 480 7.12 0.91 -28.68
CA ASN A 480 8.21 0.85 -29.65
C ASN A 480 8.70 2.26 -30.07
N ASN A 481 7.96 3.32 -29.75
CA ASN A 481 8.31 4.70 -30.09
C ASN A 481 9.46 5.22 -29.21
N THR A 482 10.26 6.15 -29.72
CA THR A 482 11.30 6.84 -28.92
C THR A 482 10.70 7.87 -27.95
N LEU A 483 11.51 8.34 -26.98
CA LEU A 483 11.13 9.43 -26.07
C LEU A 483 10.66 10.68 -26.82
N ASP A 484 11.29 11.03 -27.94
CA ASP A 484 10.94 12.22 -28.73
C ASP A 484 9.60 12.05 -29.45
N GLU A 485 9.33 10.88 -30.01
CA GLU A 485 8.02 10.54 -30.59
C GLU A 485 6.91 10.58 -29.54
N ILE A 486 7.18 10.05 -28.33
CA ILE A 486 6.25 10.05 -27.21
C ILE A 486 5.95 11.48 -26.73
N ILE A 487 6.97 12.35 -26.64
CA ILE A 487 6.79 13.78 -26.36
C ILE A 487 5.95 14.45 -27.44
N LEU A 488 6.19 14.15 -28.73
CA LEU A 488 5.39 14.71 -29.85
C LEU A 488 3.94 14.18 -29.86
N MET A 489 3.68 12.94 -29.44
CA MET A 489 2.33 12.40 -29.31
C MET A 489 1.54 13.05 -28.17
N ILE A 490 2.19 13.28 -27.02
CA ILE A 490 1.60 13.87 -25.81
C ILE A 490 1.45 15.40 -25.95
N ASP A 491 2.54 16.10 -26.27
CA ASP A 491 2.63 17.55 -26.39
C ASP A 491 2.71 17.97 -27.86
N LYS A 492 1.61 17.73 -28.59
CA LYS A 492 1.46 18.04 -30.03
C LYS A 492 1.73 19.51 -30.38
N ASN A 493 1.68 20.41 -29.39
CA ASN A 493 1.96 21.83 -29.55
C ASN A 493 3.42 22.20 -29.25
N ASN A 494 4.21 21.29 -28.69
CA ASN A 494 5.56 21.49 -28.18
C ASN A 494 5.66 22.72 -27.25
N LYS A 495 4.79 22.77 -26.23
CA LYS A 495 4.62 23.88 -25.26
C LYS A 495 4.78 23.48 -23.80
N MET A 496 4.61 22.20 -23.46
CA MET A 496 4.78 21.69 -22.09
C MET A 496 6.19 21.19 -21.81
N PHE A 497 6.85 20.52 -22.76
CA PHE A 497 8.14 19.84 -22.54
C PHE A 497 9.31 20.39 -23.36
N LYS A 498 9.10 21.46 -24.13
CA LYS A 498 10.13 22.08 -24.98
C LYS A 498 11.37 22.57 -24.22
N ASP A 499 11.15 23.17 -23.05
CA ASP A 499 12.18 23.93 -22.33
C ASP A 499 12.86 23.14 -21.19
N ILE A 500 12.46 21.88 -20.96
CA ILE A 500 13.04 20.99 -19.94
C ILE A 500 14.04 20.01 -20.57
N ASN A 501 15.14 19.71 -19.85
CA ASN A 501 16.14 18.75 -20.31
C ASN A 501 15.54 17.32 -20.38
N LYS A 502 15.80 16.61 -21.49
CA LYS A 502 15.23 15.28 -21.75
C LYS A 502 15.62 14.24 -20.69
N CYS A 503 16.81 14.36 -20.12
CA CYS A 503 17.31 13.46 -19.06
C CYS A 503 16.37 13.40 -17.84
N HIS A 504 15.65 14.49 -17.52
CA HIS A 504 14.71 14.54 -16.40
C HIS A 504 13.41 13.76 -16.68
N LEU A 505 13.07 13.56 -17.95
CA LEU A 505 11.88 12.83 -18.41
C LEU A 505 12.21 11.36 -18.72
N GLU A 506 13.44 11.09 -19.15
CA GLU A 506 13.96 9.79 -19.54
C GLU A 506 13.82 8.72 -18.45
N GLU A 507 14.03 9.07 -17.18
CA GLU A 507 13.82 8.14 -16.06
C GLU A 507 12.35 7.66 -15.96
N ASN A 508 11.39 8.57 -16.11
CA ASN A 508 9.96 8.24 -16.06
C ASN A 508 9.52 7.45 -17.30
N TYR A 509 10.02 7.83 -18.49
CA TYR A 509 9.78 7.10 -19.73
C TYR A 509 10.33 5.67 -19.67
N ASN A 510 11.56 5.47 -19.17
CA ASN A 510 12.15 4.14 -19.04
C ASN A 510 11.37 3.25 -18.05
N LYS A 511 10.95 3.79 -16.90
CA LYS A 511 10.07 3.07 -15.94
C LYS A 511 8.73 2.67 -16.56
N TRP A 512 8.08 3.58 -17.28
CA TRP A 512 6.83 3.30 -18.01
C TRP A 512 7.02 2.22 -19.08
N ARG A 513 8.09 2.34 -19.87
CA ARG A 513 8.44 1.39 -20.93
C ARG A 513 8.73 0.00 -20.38
N GLU A 514 9.49 -0.12 -19.31
CA GLU A 514 9.70 -1.39 -18.60
C GLU A 514 8.40 -2.04 -18.12
N TYR A 515 7.49 -1.24 -17.54
CA TYR A 515 6.18 -1.72 -17.09
C TYR A 515 5.36 -2.25 -18.27
N LYS A 516 5.27 -1.47 -19.35
CA LYS A 516 4.58 -1.90 -20.58
C LYS A 516 5.27 -3.08 -21.28
N ILE A 517 6.58 -3.27 -21.14
CA ILE A 517 7.27 -4.46 -21.67
C ILE A 517 6.83 -5.71 -20.88
N LYS A 518 6.70 -5.61 -19.56
CA LYS A 518 6.22 -6.70 -18.69
C LYS A 518 4.75 -7.04 -19.02
N GLU A 519 3.90 -6.04 -19.26
CA GLU A 519 2.52 -6.20 -19.74
C GLU A 519 2.46 -6.90 -21.12
N ALA A 520 3.27 -6.44 -22.09
CA ALA A 520 3.30 -6.99 -23.45
C ALA A 520 3.78 -8.45 -23.48
N LYS A 521 4.81 -8.79 -22.69
CA LYS A 521 5.29 -10.18 -22.52
C LYS A 521 4.19 -11.11 -21.99
N ASN A 522 3.36 -10.64 -21.06
CA ASN A 522 2.27 -11.43 -20.51
C ASN A 522 1.15 -11.66 -21.54
N ILE A 523 0.79 -10.63 -22.31
CA ILE A 523 -0.17 -10.74 -23.41
C ILE A 523 0.34 -11.73 -24.47
N PHE A 524 1.62 -11.63 -24.86
CA PHE A 524 2.22 -12.53 -25.86
C PHE A 524 2.26 -13.99 -25.38
N ARG A 525 2.64 -14.26 -24.12
CA ARG A 525 2.53 -15.62 -23.54
C ARG A 525 1.11 -16.18 -23.60
N ASN A 526 0.12 -15.38 -23.18
CA ASN A 526 -1.29 -15.77 -23.20
C ASN A 526 -1.84 -15.97 -24.62
N PHE A 527 -1.23 -15.36 -25.63
CA PHE A 527 -1.47 -15.65 -27.05
C PHE A 527 -0.82 -16.97 -27.48
N LEU A 528 0.47 -17.19 -27.20
CA LEU A 528 1.18 -18.44 -27.54
C LEU A 528 0.50 -19.68 -26.93
N MET A 529 0.00 -19.60 -25.70
CA MET A 529 -0.76 -20.69 -25.05
C MET A 529 -2.06 -21.07 -25.78
N LYS A 530 -2.57 -20.20 -26.67
CA LYS A 530 -3.78 -20.41 -27.48
C LYS A 530 -3.48 -20.61 -28.97
N PHE A 531 -2.20 -20.61 -29.36
CA PHE A 531 -1.78 -20.52 -30.75
C PHE A 531 -1.40 -21.90 -31.30
N ASN A 532 -2.41 -22.62 -31.81
CA ASN A 532 -2.38 -24.03 -32.24
C ASN A 532 -1.34 -24.40 -33.33
N TYR A 533 -0.55 -23.44 -33.83
CA TYR A 533 0.53 -23.69 -34.80
C TYR A 533 1.89 -23.96 -34.14
N ILE A 534 2.05 -23.75 -32.83
CA ILE A 534 3.26 -24.16 -32.10
C ILE A 534 3.10 -25.62 -31.68
N LYS A 535 4.18 -26.38 -31.85
CA LYS A 535 4.31 -27.79 -31.50
C LYS A 535 5.69 -28.04 -30.89
N TYR A 536 5.91 -29.27 -30.40
CA TYR A 536 7.20 -29.69 -29.89
C TYR A 536 8.32 -29.75 -30.96
N ASP A 537 7.98 -29.86 -32.25
CA ASP A 537 8.91 -29.91 -33.40
C ASP A 537 9.19 -28.52 -34.02
N SER A 538 8.70 -27.44 -33.39
CA SER A 538 8.67 -26.11 -34.00
C SER A 538 9.95 -25.28 -33.86
N ASP A 539 10.99 -25.80 -33.21
CA ASP A 539 12.34 -25.20 -33.20
C ASP A 539 13.25 -25.75 -34.32
N GLU A 540 12.83 -26.79 -35.05
CA GLU A 540 13.50 -27.22 -36.27
C GLU A 540 13.51 -26.10 -37.32
N TYR A 541 14.66 -25.85 -37.96
CA TYR A 541 14.91 -24.67 -38.80
C TYR A 541 13.78 -24.30 -39.80
N ASN A 542 13.24 -25.30 -40.51
CA ASN A 542 12.17 -25.11 -41.49
C ASN A 542 10.80 -24.82 -40.84
N ASN A 543 10.53 -25.41 -39.68
CA ASN A 543 9.29 -25.24 -38.93
C ASN A 543 9.31 -23.88 -38.19
N TYR A 544 10.43 -23.56 -37.54
CA TYR A 544 10.64 -22.30 -36.82
C TYR A 544 10.48 -21.10 -37.73
N LYS A 545 11.02 -21.14 -38.96
CA LYS A 545 10.82 -20.06 -39.94
C LYS A 545 9.34 -19.84 -40.25
N GLN A 546 8.59 -20.90 -40.57
CA GLN A 546 7.14 -20.78 -40.81
C GLN A 546 6.34 -20.38 -39.56
N LEU A 547 6.82 -20.72 -38.36
CA LEU A 547 6.22 -20.28 -37.11
C LEU A 547 6.42 -18.77 -36.94
N ILE A 548 7.64 -18.26 -37.10
CA ILE A 548 7.95 -16.83 -37.03
C ILE A 548 7.19 -16.04 -38.10
N ASP A 549 7.09 -16.54 -39.33
CA ASP A 549 6.32 -15.90 -40.40
C ASP A 549 4.84 -15.72 -40.01
N ARG A 550 4.21 -16.74 -39.37
CA ARG A 550 2.83 -16.63 -38.85
C ARG A 550 2.72 -15.74 -37.61
N LEU A 551 3.64 -15.87 -36.65
CA LEU A 551 3.67 -15.05 -35.43
C LEU A 551 3.86 -13.56 -35.75
N SER A 552 4.60 -13.22 -36.81
CA SER A 552 4.86 -11.84 -37.24
C SER A 552 3.59 -11.04 -37.57
N GLN A 553 2.49 -11.73 -37.88
CA GLN A 553 1.21 -11.14 -38.23
C GLN A 553 0.42 -10.68 -36.99
N ASP A 554 0.74 -11.18 -35.79
CA ASP A 554 0.02 -10.83 -34.56
C ASP A 554 0.54 -9.57 -33.87
N VAL A 555 -0.38 -8.76 -33.36
CA VAL A 555 -0.09 -7.48 -32.70
C VAL A 555 0.73 -7.65 -31.41
N SER A 556 0.56 -8.76 -30.68
CA SER A 556 1.33 -9.03 -29.45
C SER A 556 2.80 -9.39 -29.73
N TYR A 557 3.08 -10.06 -30.86
CA TYR A 557 4.45 -10.28 -31.35
C TYR A 557 5.11 -8.96 -31.78
N GLN A 558 4.38 -8.08 -32.47
CA GLN A 558 4.87 -6.77 -32.96
C GLN A 558 5.11 -5.77 -31.81
N ARG A 559 4.30 -5.78 -30.74
CA ARG A 559 4.54 -4.98 -29.53
C ARG A 559 5.90 -5.26 -28.87
N LEU A 560 6.46 -6.45 -29.06
CA LEU A 560 7.76 -6.85 -28.52
C LEU A 560 8.94 -6.63 -29.50
N ASN A 561 8.74 -5.86 -30.59
CA ASN A 561 9.83 -5.41 -31.47
C ASN A 561 10.93 -4.65 -30.71
N CYS A 562 10.58 -3.95 -29.62
CA CYS A 562 11.51 -3.27 -28.72
C CYS A 562 12.46 -4.21 -27.93
N VAL A 563 12.18 -5.52 -27.86
CA VAL A 563 12.95 -6.52 -27.07
C VAL A 563 13.04 -7.88 -27.80
N PRO A 564 13.66 -7.93 -29.01
CA PRO A 564 13.56 -9.10 -29.89
C PRO A 564 14.14 -10.38 -29.29
N LYS A 565 15.25 -10.29 -28.54
CA LYS A 565 15.86 -11.45 -27.85
C LYS A 565 14.96 -12.07 -26.79
N GLU A 566 14.24 -11.24 -26.04
CA GLU A 566 13.32 -11.71 -24.99
C GLU A 566 12.03 -12.28 -25.58
N ARG A 567 11.58 -11.75 -26.73
CA ARG A 567 10.49 -12.32 -27.52
C ARG A 567 10.83 -13.72 -28.03
N GLU A 568 12.03 -13.88 -28.58
CA GLU A 568 12.56 -15.17 -29.05
C GLU A 568 12.64 -16.19 -27.90
N GLN A 569 13.20 -15.81 -26.75
CA GLN A 569 13.21 -16.65 -25.54
C GLN A 569 11.80 -17.11 -25.13
N ILE A 570 10.80 -16.23 -25.16
CA ILE A 570 9.42 -16.59 -24.82
C ILE A 570 8.81 -17.62 -25.80
N ILE A 571 9.20 -17.61 -27.08
CA ILE A 571 8.77 -18.60 -28.08
C ILE A 571 9.47 -19.94 -27.80
N LEU A 572 10.79 -19.92 -27.60
CA LEU A 572 11.60 -21.12 -27.34
C LEU A 572 11.15 -21.83 -26.06
N SER A 573 10.90 -21.10 -24.96
CA SER A 573 10.37 -21.70 -23.74
C SER A 573 9.00 -22.37 -23.92
N ARG A 574 8.10 -21.83 -24.78
CA ARG A 574 6.83 -22.52 -25.04
C ARG A 574 7.00 -23.79 -25.88
N ILE A 575 8.01 -23.85 -26.76
CA ILE A 575 8.37 -25.08 -27.49
C ILE A 575 8.97 -26.12 -26.52
N GLU A 576 9.79 -25.68 -25.57
CA GLU A 576 10.38 -26.51 -24.51
C GLU A 576 9.31 -27.09 -23.57
N GLU A 577 8.35 -26.27 -23.12
CA GLU A 577 7.16 -26.74 -22.38
C GLU A 577 6.39 -27.82 -23.17
N LEU A 578 6.18 -27.62 -24.48
CA LEU A 578 5.50 -28.59 -25.34
C LEU A 578 6.31 -29.86 -25.58
N LYS A 579 7.65 -29.82 -25.57
CA LYS A 579 8.51 -31.01 -25.57
C LYS A 579 8.36 -31.80 -24.28
N GLU A 580 8.33 -31.13 -23.13
CA GLU A 580 8.06 -31.78 -21.86
C GLU A 580 6.65 -32.39 -21.81
N GLU A 581 5.61 -31.68 -22.24
CA GLU A 581 4.23 -32.18 -22.35
C GLU A 581 4.18 -33.43 -23.26
N HIS A 582 4.85 -33.39 -24.42
CA HIS A 582 4.91 -34.50 -25.36
C HIS A 582 5.57 -35.76 -24.77
N GLU A 583 6.77 -35.64 -24.18
CA GLU A 583 7.45 -36.80 -23.61
C GLU A 583 6.72 -37.37 -22.37
N LYS A 584 6.10 -36.51 -21.54
CA LYS A 584 5.23 -36.98 -20.44
C LYS A 584 4.04 -37.79 -20.96
N ASN A 585 3.36 -37.31 -22.00
CA ASN A 585 2.22 -38.01 -22.60
C ASN A 585 2.62 -39.31 -23.31
N LYS A 586 3.79 -39.33 -23.99
CA LYS A 586 4.35 -40.53 -24.61
C LYS A 586 4.68 -41.60 -23.56
N ASN A 587 5.37 -41.24 -22.48
CA ASN A 587 5.63 -42.14 -21.35
C ASN A 587 4.34 -42.65 -20.68
N LEU A 588 3.25 -41.88 -20.71
CA LEU A 588 1.94 -42.32 -20.23
C LEU A 588 1.28 -43.32 -21.19
N ALA A 589 1.30 -43.03 -22.50
CA ALA A 589 0.75 -43.91 -23.53
C ALA A 589 1.50 -45.25 -23.61
N GLU A 590 2.83 -45.24 -23.50
CA GLU A 590 3.65 -46.45 -23.42
C GLU A 590 3.31 -47.29 -22.18
N ARG A 591 2.91 -46.67 -21.05
CA ARG A 591 2.45 -47.38 -19.84
C ARG A 591 1.01 -47.88 -19.88
N LEU A 592 0.17 -47.33 -20.76
CA LEU A 592 -1.25 -47.71 -20.91
C LEU A 592 -1.48 -48.77 -22.00
N ASN A 593 -0.43 -49.17 -22.72
CA ASN A 593 -0.45 -50.22 -23.74
C ASN A 593 0.20 -51.54 -23.26
N PHE A 594 0.12 -51.84 -21.96
CA PHE A 594 0.56 -53.09 -21.30
C PHE A 594 -0.60 -53.80 -20.62
#